data_AF-A0A7W2RN55-F1
#
_entry.id   AF-A0A7W2RN55-F1
#
_cell.length_a   1.000
_cell.length_b   1.000
_cell.length_c   1.000
_cell.angle_alpha   90.00
_cell.angle_beta   90.00
_cell.angle_gamma   90.00
#
_symmetry.space_group_name_H-M   'P 1'
#
loop_
_entity.id
_entity.type
_entity.pdbx_description
1 polymer ?
#
loop_
_entity_poly.entity_id
_entity_poly.type
_entity_poly.pdbx_seq_one_letter_code
_entity_poly.pdbx_strand_id
1 'polypeptide(L)'
;MISHKNIQNVCYLKSSSNNQAYYDIQRHIFWPFHLWRVTAPKEKAPLNIFQMLLLKLVKAGCTANDKLCLYSNLDKELVKYILAQLTSNGFLDSWTITDKAVSLLEGKQIKNQEISSYYLIQDATTGKLMPRVLSSLPHIEKMDFSAKFPAFVVSKGSGKTVSPLMVNNIQRAVQPTAEQMNVCLREHRRVLNQLKQADLYVADADSEVNYSIDFIEQEPIAAFMHTRLFSTITGERSWYLSDPAGLTETLPELNEVAEKIIESNKNFASRVNDVMGIAEKEHMTSYQEQMLQFEKQAKVELLSKYPWVQKYSLIDKHLLGMLRLKKQVEFESNPRFELLDGLLSELQRVLEAWLKEAIEPKKTNIEWEVFVVEWDGSWPKFQIDKRIREQVFYRVNGVSKDVSYQLSTVQPSAIRSALTYGNQSLKPLVAGMLLKNPEMVEVINSQYPTWLDLIIPLANDRNKFASHAGGKSISKENVMEHLSSVDELLIVLEEFLGSK
;
A
#
# COMPACT_ATOMS: atom_id res chain seq x y z
N MET A 1 28.57 -22.18 0.16
CA MET A 1 29.47 -21.35 -0.68
C MET A 1 29.30 -21.82 -2.12
N ILE A 2 28.77 -20.98 -3.02
CA ILE A 2 28.58 -21.35 -4.43
C ILE A 2 29.96 -21.30 -5.12
N SER A 3 30.42 -22.42 -5.70
CA SER A 3 31.68 -22.45 -6.45
C SER A 3 31.51 -21.86 -7.86
N HIS A 4 32.59 -21.38 -8.48
CA HIS A 4 32.55 -20.85 -9.86
C HIS A 4 32.02 -21.88 -10.88
N LYS A 5 32.23 -23.19 -10.63
CA LYS A 5 31.67 -24.28 -11.44
C LYS A 5 30.14 -24.42 -11.27
N ASN A 6 29.61 -24.16 -10.07
CA ASN A 6 28.17 -24.20 -9.81
C ASN A 6 27.43 -23.04 -10.50
N ILE A 7 28.11 -21.92 -10.79
CA ILE A 7 27.53 -20.75 -11.47
C ILE A 7 27.34 -21.02 -12.97
N GLN A 8 28.21 -21.81 -13.59
CA GLN A 8 28.18 -22.08 -15.04
C GLN A 8 27.21 -23.21 -15.43
N ASN A 9 26.87 -24.12 -14.50
CA ASN A 9 26.00 -25.27 -14.76
C ASN A 9 24.52 -25.03 -14.40
N VAL A 10 24.10 -23.77 -14.32
CA VAL A 10 22.75 -23.35 -13.89
C VAL A 10 22.11 -22.52 -14.99
N CYS A 11 20.79 -22.66 -15.15
CA CYS A 11 20.04 -21.95 -16.18
C CYS A 11 19.81 -20.47 -15.78
N TYR A 12 20.05 -19.51 -16.69
CA TYR A 12 19.76 -18.09 -16.45
C TYR A 12 18.58 -17.63 -17.29
N LEU A 13 17.54 -17.13 -16.62
CA LEU A 13 16.27 -16.78 -17.25
C LEU A 13 15.94 -15.30 -17.05
N LYS A 14 15.38 -14.68 -18.09
CA LYS A 14 14.89 -13.30 -18.07
C LYS A 14 13.44 -13.29 -17.56
N SER A 15 13.11 -12.38 -16.65
CA SER A 15 11.69 -12.12 -16.36
C SER A 15 11.01 -11.53 -17.61
N SER A 16 9.88 -12.13 -18.02
CA SER A 16 9.02 -11.71 -19.12
C SER A 16 8.42 -10.33 -18.81
N SER A 17 9.13 -9.25 -19.13
CA SER A 17 8.64 -7.89 -18.83
C SER A 17 7.72 -7.43 -19.97
N ASN A 18 6.41 -7.31 -19.72
CA ASN A 18 5.49 -6.67 -20.67
C ASN A 18 5.31 -5.17 -20.45
N ASN A 19 5.69 -4.60 -19.30
CA ASN A 19 5.58 -3.17 -19.03
C ASN A 19 6.92 -2.59 -18.58
N GLN A 20 7.42 -1.58 -19.31
CA GLN A 20 8.50 -0.70 -18.87
C GLN A 20 7.94 0.28 -17.83
N ALA A 21 7.68 -0.19 -16.62
CA ALA A 21 7.56 0.73 -15.50
C ALA A 21 8.95 1.32 -15.22
N TYR A 22 9.08 2.63 -15.44
CA TYR A 22 10.29 3.38 -15.08
C TYR A 22 10.25 3.65 -13.58
N TYR A 23 11.04 2.90 -12.81
CA TYR A 23 11.30 3.19 -11.40
C TYR A 23 12.57 4.02 -11.28
N ASP A 24 12.56 5.04 -10.42
CA ASP A 24 13.67 5.97 -10.23
C ASP A 24 14.94 5.29 -9.70
N ILE A 25 14.78 4.28 -8.83
CA ILE A 25 15.89 3.47 -8.30
C ILE A 25 15.56 1.99 -8.42
N GLN A 26 16.33 1.26 -9.23
CA GLN A 26 16.20 -0.19 -9.39
C GLN A 26 17.56 -0.89 -9.32
N ARG A 27 17.56 -2.12 -8.83
CA ARG A 27 18.72 -3.02 -8.79
C ARG A 27 18.37 -4.37 -9.39
N HIS A 28 19.36 -4.99 -10.04
CA HIS A 28 19.21 -6.31 -10.66
C HIS A 28 19.59 -7.40 -9.66
N ILE A 29 18.71 -8.39 -9.50
CA ILE A 29 18.91 -9.55 -8.64
C ILE A 29 18.77 -10.82 -9.48
N PHE A 30 19.61 -11.81 -9.20
CA PHE A 30 19.43 -13.18 -9.63
C PHE A 30 18.92 -14.00 -8.44
N TRP A 31 17.65 -14.37 -8.52
CA TRP A 31 16.99 -15.18 -7.50
C TRP A 31 17.01 -16.66 -7.88
N PRO A 32 17.43 -17.57 -6.98
CA PRO A 32 17.54 -18.99 -7.28
C PRO A 32 16.19 -19.69 -7.19
N PHE A 33 15.92 -20.55 -8.17
CA PHE A 33 14.72 -21.38 -8.26
C PHE A 33 15.06 -22.79 -8.70
N HIS A 34 14.18 -23.74 -8.36
CA HIS A 34 14.11 -25.08 -8.93
C HIS A 34 12.87 -25.16 -9.83
N LEU A 35 13.06 -25.56 -11.08
CA LEU A 35 11.99 -25.65 -12.06
C LEU A 35 11.60 -27.10 -12.27
N TRP A 36 10.35 -27.43 -11.94
CA TRP A 36 9.79 -28.77 -12.11
C TRP A 36 9.02 -28.86 -13.41
N ARG A 37 9.48 -29.71 -14.33
CA ARG A 37 8.82 -29.91 -15.62
C ARG A 37 7.66 -30.88 -15.48
N VAL A 38 6.45 -30.42 -15.77
CA VAL A 38 5.21 -31.19 -15.59
C VAL A 38 4.32 -31.12 -16.82
N THR A 39 3.46 -32.10 -17.01
CA THR A 39 2.28 -32.01 -17.87
C THR A 39 1.09 -31.53 -17.05
N ALA A 40 0.29 -30.62 -17.61
CA ALA A 40 -0.98 -30.23 -17.02
C ALA A 40 -1.99 -29.86 -18.12
N PRO A 41 -3.31 -29.83 -17.83
CA PRO A 41 -4.30 -29.41 -18.81
C PRO A 41 -4.00 -28.00 -19.38
N LYS A 42 -4.36 -27.77 -20.64
CA LYS A 42 -4.16 -26.49 -21.31
C LYS A 42 -5.25 -25.51 -20.91
N GLU A 43 -4.84 -24.32 -20.50
CA GLU A 43 -5.78 -23.22 -20.27
C GLU A 43 -6.18 -22.61 -21.61
N LYS A 44 -7.39 -22.94 -22.07
CA LYS A 44 -8.04 -22.22 -23.16
C LYS A 44 -9.18 -21.45 -22.51
N ALA A 45 -9.18 -20.11 -22.63
CA ALA A 45 -10.34 -19.32 -22.27
C ALA A 45 -11.50 -19.87 -23.13
N PRO A 46 -12.59 -20.35 -22.51
CA PRO A 46 -13.64 -21.04 -23.25
C PRO A 46 -14.31 -20.11 -24.26
N LEU A 47 -14.29 -18.79 -24.00
CA LEU A 47 -14.79 -17.74 -24.87
C LEU A 47 -13.78 -16.57 -24.97
N ASN A 48 -13.73 -15.93 -26.12
CA ASN A 48 -13.03 -14.66 -26.31
C ASN A 48 -13.86 -13.48 -25.74
N ILE A 49 -13.27 -12.27 -25.70
CA ILE A 49 -13.90 -11.08 -25.11
C ILE A 49 -15.24 -10.71 -25.78
N PHE A 50 -15.34 -10.84 -27.11
CA PHE A 50 -16.55 -10.50 -27.86
C PHE A 50 -17.65 -11.55 -27.68
N GLN A 51 -17.28 -12.83 -27.68
CA GLN A 51 -18.17 -13.93 -27.33
C GLN A 51 -18.75 -13.77 -25.91
N MET A 52 -17.90 -13.39 -24.95
CA MET A 52 -18.32 -13.12 -23.57
C MET A 52 -19.28 -11.93 -23.48
N LEU A 53 -18.96 -10.83 -24.18
CA LEU A 53 -19.78 -9.63 -24.21
C LEU A 53 -21.19 -9.92 -24.76
N LEU A 54 -21.28 -10.59 -25.92
CA LEU A 54 -22.58 -10.92 -26.51
C LEU A 54 -23.37 -11.89 -25.64
N LEU A 55 -22.72 -12.88 -25.02
CA LEU A 55 -23.38 -13.81 -24.09
C LEU A 55 -23.97 -13.08 -22.87
N LYS A 56 -23.26 -12.09 -22.30
CA LYS A 56 -23.76 -11.26 -21.19
C LYS A 56 -24.94 -10.38 -21.61
N LEU A 57 -24.90 -9.79 -22.81
CA LEU A 57 -26.00 -8.99 -23.33
C LEU A 57 -27.26 -9.84 -23.54
N VAL A 58 -27.12 -11.05 -24.08
CA VAL A 58 -28.24 -12.00 -24.20
C VAL A 58 -28.78 -12.39 -22.82
N LYS A 59 -27.92 -12.68 -21.83
CA LYS A 59 -28.33 -12.92 -20.43
C LYS A 59 -29.10 -11.74 -19.82
N ALA A 60 -28.73 -10.51 -20.17
CA ALA A 60 -29.43 -9.30 -19.73
C ALA A 60 -30.77 -9.06 -20.45
N GLY A 61 -31.20 -9.97 -21.34
CA GLY A 61 -32.46 -9.89 -22.08
C GLY A 61 -32.35 -9.20 -23.44
N CYS A 62 -31.14 -8.94 -23.95
CA CYS A 62 -30.96 -8.36 -25.27
C CYS A 62 -31.06 -9.43 -26.37
N THR A 63 -32.26 -9.57 -26.94
CA THR A 63 -32.58 -10.59 -27.96
C THR A 63 -32.68 -10.05 -29.40
N ALA A 64 -32.44 -8.76 -29.61
CA ALA A 64 -32.49 -8.13 -30.92
C ALA A 64 -31.08 -7.87 -31.47
N ASN A 65 -30.80 -8.36 -32.69
CA ASN A 65 -29.50 -8.21 -33.35
C ASN A 65 -29.05 -6.74 -33.44
N ASP A 66 -29.95 -5.82 -33.79
CA ASP A 66 -29.60 -4.40 -33.92
C ASP A 66 -29.22 -3.76 -32.57
N LYS A 67 -29.86 -4.20 -31.47
CA LYS A 67 -29.50 -3.79 -30.11
C LYS A 67 -28.16 -4.38 -29.67
N LEU A 68 -27.86 -5.61 -30.05
CA LEU A 68 -26.55 -6.22 -29.79
C LEU A 68 -25.43 -5.47 -30.52
N CYS A 69 -25.64 -5.10 -31.78
CA CYS A 69 -24.68 -4.28 -32.53
C CYS A 69 -24.45 -2.93 -31.84
N LEU A 70 -25.54 -2.26 -31.44
CA LEU A 70 -25.48 -0.97 -30.75
C LEU A 70 -24.72 -1.05 -29.41
N TYR A 71 -25.04 -2.02 -28.55
CA TYR A 71 -24.45 -2.11 -27.21
C TYR A 71 -23.05 -2.71 -27.19
N SER A 72 -22.70 -3.55 -28.16
CA SER A 72 -21.35 -4.09 -28.29
C SER A 72 -20.42 -3.24 -29.14
N ASN A 73 -20.98 -2.27 -29.90
CA ASN A 73 -20.29 -1.50 -30.91
C ASN A 73 -19.57 -2.38 -31.96
N LEU A 74 -20.18 -3.53 -32.29
CA LEU A 74 -19.68 -4.49 -33.27
C LEU A 74 -20.54 -4.47 -34.55
N ASP A 75 -19.92 -4.80 -35.68
CA ASP A 75 -20.62 -4.95 -36.97
C ASP A 75 -21.62 -6.12 -36.96
N LYS A 76 -22.69 -5.97 -37.75
CA LYS A 76 -23.79 -6.93 -37.85
C LYS A 76 -23.36 -8.33 -38.27
N GLU A 77 -22.42 -8.45 -39.20
CA GLU A 77 -21.94 -9.76 -39.66
C GLU A 77 -21.08 -10.44 -38.58
N LEU A 78 -20.27 -9.66 -37.85
CA LEU A 78 -19.49 -10.17 -36.73
C LEU A 78 -20.39 -10.65 -35.57
N VAL A 79 -21.45 -9.90 -35.24
CA VAL A 79 -22.43 -10.30 -34.22
C VAL A 79 -23.10 -11.62 -34.60
N LYS A 80 -23.57 -11.77 -35.85
CA LYS A 80 -24.16 -13.02 -36.35
C LYS A 80 -23.18 -14.19 -36.27
N TYR A 81 -21.94 -13.97 -36.70
CA TYR A 81 -20.89 -14.99 -36.67
C TYR A 81 -20.60 -15.47 -35.24
N ILE A 82 -20.47 -14.53 -34.29
CA ILE A 82 -20.22 -14.86 -32.89
C ILE A 82 -21.42 -15.59 -32.26
N LEU A 83 -22.66 -15.15 -32.54
CA LEU A 83 -23.87 -15.84 -32.07
C LEU A 83 -23.93 -17.28 -32.60
N ALA A 84 -23.63 -17.50 -33.88
CA ALA A 84 -23.57 -18.85 -34.46
C ALA A 84 -22.52 -19.73 -33.77
N GLN A 85 -21.35 -19.17 -33.43
CA GLN A 85 -20.33 -19.89 -32.65
C GLN A 85 -20.79 -20.22 -31.23
N LEU A 86 -21.46 -19.28 -30.55
CA LEU A 86 -21.99 -19.50 -29.20
C LEU A 86 -23.05 -20.60 -29.19
N THR A 87 -23.94 -20.64 -30.18
CA THR A 87 -24.93 -21.70 -30.37
C THR A 87 -24.27 -23.04 -30.69
N SER A 88 -23.34 -23.08 -31.66
CA SER A 88 -22.63 -24.31 -32.03
C SER A 88 -21.82 -24.91 -30.88
N ASN A 89 -21.29 -24.07 -29.98
CA ASN A 89 -20.55 -24.50 -28.80
C ASN A 89 -21.45 -24.83 -27.59
N GLY A 90 -22.78 -24.74 -27.75
CA GLY A 90 -23.77 -25.07 -26.73
C GLY A 90 -23.86 -24.08 -25.58
N PHE A 91 -23.46 -22.82 -25.78
CA PHE A 91 -23.62 -21.74 -24.79
C PHE A 91 -24.96 -21.00 -24.93
N LEU A 92 -25.53 -21.04 -26.12
CA LEU A 92 -26.85 -20.49 -26.42
C LEU A 92 -27.74 -21.58 -27.03
N ASP A 93 -29.00 -21.60 -26.60
CA ASP A 93 -30.07 -22.23 -27.34
C ASP A 93 -31.02 -21.13 -27.84
N SER A 94 -30.90 -20.77 -29.11
CA SER A 94 -31.56 -19.58 -29.67
C SER A 94 -31.19 -18.30 -28.89
N TRP A 95 -32.13 -17.73 -28.13
CA TRP A 95 -31.94 -16.52 -27.31
C TRP A 95 -31.86 -16.81 -25.81
N THR A 96 -31.85 -18.09 -25.40
CA THR A 96 -31.69 -18.48 -24.01
C THR A 96 -30.26 -18.95 -23.76
N ILE A 97 -29.74 -18.60 -22.58
CA ILE A 97 -28.44 -19.11 -22.11
C ILE A 97 -28.62 -20.53 -21.59
N THR A 98 -27.68 -21.42 -21.92
CA THR A 98 -27.70 -22.82 -21.45
C THR A 98 -27.09 -22.95 -20.05
N ASP A 99 -27.30 -24.07 -19.36
CA ASP A 99 -26.65 -24.37 -18.07
C ASP A 99 -25.12 -24.33 -18.14
N LYS A 100 -24.57 -24.67 -19.32
CA LYS A 100 -23.14 -24.57 -19.62
C LYS A 100 -22.67 -23.10 -19.62
N ALA A 101 -23.46 -22.19 -20.18
CA ALA A 101 -23.18 -20.75 -20.14
C ALA A 101 -23.41 -20.13 -18.76
N VAL A 102 -24.45 -20.55 -18.04
CA VAL A 102 -24.69 -20.14 -16.65
C VAL A 102 -23.50 -20.53 -15.78
N SER A 103 -23.08 -21.80 -15.85
CA SER A 103 -21.91 -22.30 -15.12
C SER A 103 -20.64 -21.52 -15.46
N LEU A 104 -20.42 -21.21 -16.74
CA LEU A 104 -19.28 -20.40 -17.16
C LEU A 104 -19.33 -18.97 -16.58
N LEU A 105 -20.49 -18.32 -16.61
CA LEU A 105 -20.68 -16.96 -16.11
C LEU A 105 -20.61 -16.88 -14.58
N GLU A 106 -20.90 -17.98 -13.89
CA GLU A 106 -20.68 -18.19 -12.46
C GLU A 106 -19.22 -18.51 -12.12
N GLY A 107 -18.34 -18.60 -13.12
CA GLY A 107 -16.91 -18.86 -12.94
C GLY A 107 -16.53 -20.34 -12.83
N LYS A 108 -17.48 -21.28 -12.98
CA LYS A 108 -17.19 -22.72 -12.89
C LYS A 108 -16.30 -23.15 -14.05
N GLN A 109 -15.18 -23.80 -13.74
CA GLN A 109 -14.22 -24.22 -14.76
C GLN A 109 -14.75 -25.35 -15.67
N ILE A 110 -14.74 -25.12 -16.98
CA ILE A 110 -15.07 -26.14 -17.99
C ILE A 110 -13.87 -27.09 -18.13
N LYS A 111 -14.07 -28.39 -17.94
CA LYS A 111 -13.02 -29.41 -18.09
C LYS A 111 -12.50 -29.41 -19.54
N ASN A 112 -11.26 -28.96 -19.73
CA ASN A 112 -10.55 -29.06 -20.99
C ASN A 112 -9.59 -30.28 -20.95
N GLN A 113 -9.60 -31.09 -22.01
CA GLN A 113 -8.83 -32.36 -22.07
C GLN A 113 -7.47 -32.22 -22.77
N GLU A 114 -7.19 -31.10 -23.43
CA GLU A 114 -5.85 -30.86 -24.01
C GLU A 114 -4.80 -30.75 -22.91
N ILE A 115 -3.65 -31.41 -23.06
CA ILE A 115 -2.53 -31.37 -22.10
C ILE A 115 -1.37 -30.55 -22.71
N SER A 116 -0.59 -29.85 -21.89
CA SER A 116 0.60 -29.11 -22.29
C SER A 116 1.71 -29.25 -21.25
N SER A 117 2.96 -29.04 -21.69
CA SER A 117 4.13 -29.03 -20.80
C SER A 117 4.28 -27.65 -20.15
N TYR A 118 4.59 -27.64 -18.86
CA TYR A 118 4.82 -26.44 -18.07
C TYR A 118 6.00 -26.63 -17.12
N TYR A 119 6.52 -25.52 -16.60
CA TYR A 119 7.51 -25.50 -15.53
C TYR A 119 6.91 -24.83 -14.31
N LEU A 120 6.79 -25.58 -13.21
CA LEU A 120 6.42 -25.05 -11.91
C LEU A 120 7.66 -24.44 -11.23
N ILE A 121 7.49 -23.28 -10.61
CA ILE A 121 8.59 -22.54 -10.00
C ILE A 121 8.63 -22.82 -8.49
N GLN A 122 9.70 -23.43 -7.99
CA GLN A 122 9.97 -23.59 -6.57
C GLN A 122 11.08 -22.64 -6.13
N ASP A 123 10.83 -21.79 -5.15
CA ASP A 123 11.86 -20.94 -4.56
C ASP A 123 12.94 -21.82 -3.92
N ALA A 124 14.19 -21.63 -4.35
CA ALA A 124 15.29 -22.46 -3.88
C ALA A 124 15.75 -22.07 -2.46
N THR A 125 15.30 -20.93 -1.94
CA THR A 125 15.73 -20.45 -0.61
C THR A 125 14.89 -20.97 0.54
N THR A 126 13.64 -21.35 0.28
CA THR A 126 12.70 -21.90 1.25
C THR A 126 12.13 -23.26 0.84
N GLY A 127 12.30 -23.67 -0.42
CA GLY A 127 11.69 -24.88 -0.97
C GLY A 127 10.19 -24.76 -1.25
N LYS A 128 9.59 -23.57 -1.11
CA LYS A 128 8.16 -23.37 -1.37
C LYS A 128 7.87 -23.23 -2.86
N LEU A 129 6.76 -23.81 -3.30
CA LEU A 129 6.27 -23.65 -4.65
C LEU A 129 5.61 -22.27 -4.79
N MET A 130 6.05 -21.49 -5.78
CA MET A 130 5.50 -20.17 -6.09
C MET A 130 4.24 -20.35 -6.97
N PRO A 131 3.19 -19.53 -6.84
CA PRO A 131 1.97 -19.63 -7.64
C PRO A 131 2.17 -19.05 -9.06
N ARG A 132 3.23 -19.49 -9.74
CA ARG A 132 3.64 -19.05 -11.07
C ARG A 132 4.12 -20.24 -11.89
N VAL A 133 3.73 -20.25 -13.15
CA VAL A 133 4.01 -21.32 -14.10
C VAL A 133 4.58 -20.70 -15.37
N LEU A 134 5.59 -21.36 -15.95
CA LEU A 134 6.16 -20.98 -17.25
C LEU A 134 5.78 -22.02 -18.31
N SER A 135 5.35 -21.55 -19.48
CA SER A 135 5.14 -22.41 -20.66
C SER A 135 6.42 -22.65 -21.47
N SER A 136 7.43 -21.80 -21.27
CA SER A 136 8.74 -21.88 -21.93
C SER A 136 9.81 -21.25 -21.05
N LEU A 137 11.09 -21.54 -21.32
CA LEU A 137 12.22 -21.00 -20.56
C LEU A 137 12.83 -19.79 -21.31
N PRO A 138 12.60 -18.55 -20.83
CA PRO A 138 13.13 -17.35 -21.47
C PRO A 138 14.62 -17.15 -21.15
N HIS A 139 15.50 -17.87 -21.82
CA HIS A 139 16.95 -17.78 -21.57
C HIS A 139 17.51 -16.37 -21.80
N ILE A 140 18.48 -15.96 -20.97
CA ILE A 140 19.25 -14.72 -21.18
C ILE A 140 20.32 -14.98 -22.24
N GLU A 141 20.23 -14.30 -23.37
CA GLU A 141 21.24 -14.34 -24.42
C GLU A 141 22.54 -13.61 -23.98
N LYS A 142 23.70 -14.15 -24.36
CA LYS A 142 25.04 -13.53 -24.19
C LYS A 142 25.40 -13.20 -22.73
N MET A 143 25.27 -14.19 -21.85
CA MET A 143 25.84 -14.12 -20.50
C MET A 143 27.38 -14.09 -20.58
N ASP A 144 27.98 -13.19 -19.81
CA ASP A 144 29.43 -13.10 -19.60
C ASP A 144 29.77 -13.68 -18.22
N PHE A 145 30.67 -14.66 -18.22
CA PHE A 145 31.18 -15.35 -17.03
C PHE A 145 32.69 -15.14 -16.84
N SER A 146 33.30 -14.17 -17.54
CA SER A 146 34.72 -13.84 -17.41
C SER A 146 35.06 -13.24 -16.04
N ALA A 147 34.11 -12.55 -15.43
CA ALA A 147 34.21 -11.99 -14.08
C ALA A 147 33.70 -12.97 -13.00
N LYS A 148 34.03 -12.67 -11.73
CA LYS A 148 33.60 -13.45 -10.55
C LYS A 148 32.08 -13.61 -10.45
N PHE A 149 31.30 -12.65 -10.96
CA PHE A 149 29.84 -12.69 -10.99
C PHE A 149 29.35 -12.56 -12.43
N PRO A 150 28.31 -13.32 -12.81
CA PRO A 150 27.77 -13.28 -14.16
C PRO A 150 27.22 -11.90 -14.50
N ALA A 151 27.38 -11.50 -15.76
CA ALA A 151 26.84 -10.26 -16.30
C ALA A 151 26.11 -10.50 -17.61
N PHE A 152 25.17 -9.62 -17.98
CA PHE A 152 24.48 -9.69 -19.27
C PHE A 152 24.08 -8.32 -19.78
N VAL A 153 23.80 -8.25 -21.09
CA VAL A 153 23.36 -7.02 -21.76
C VAL A 153 21.84 -6.87 -21.62
N VAL A 154 21.39 -5.82 -20.92
CA VAL A 154 19.95 -5.60 -20.63
C VAL A 154 19.15 -5.21 -21.87
N SER A 155 19.76 -4.39 -22.73
CA SER A 155 19.17 -3.92 -23.99
C SER A 155 20.20 -3.98 -25.12
N LYS A 156 19.83 -4.64 -26.23
CA LYS A 156 20.68 -4.76 -27.42
C LYS A 156 21.07 -3.39 -28.01
N GLY A 157 20.23 -2.37 -27.83
CA GLY A 157 20.45 -1.02 -28.37
C GLY A 157 21.38 -0.13 -27.53
N SER A 158 21.49 -0.35 -26.21
CA SER A 158 22.34 0.48 -25.35
C SER A 158 23.71 -0.12 -25.05
N GLY A 159 23.90 -1.43 -25.28
CA GLY A 159 25.13 -2.15 -24.95
C GLY A 159 25.45 -2.23 -23.45
N LYS A 160 24.58 -1.68 -22.58
CA LYS A 160 24.82 -1.62 -21.13
C LYS A 160 24.76 -3.01 -20.52
N THR A 161 25.88 -3.43 -19.96
CA THR A 161 26.00 -4.65 -19.16
C THR A 161 25.58 -4.39 -17.72
N VAL A 162 24.95 -5.37 -17.09
CA VAL A 162 24.67 -5.37 -15.65
C VAL A 162 25.15 -6.68 -15.05
N SER A 163 25.68 -6.61 -13.84
CA SER A 163 26.00 -7.78 -13.02
C SER A 163 25.02 -7.83 -11.84
N PRO A 164 23.99 -8.70 -11.90
CA PRO A 164 23.01 -8.83 -10.82
C PRO A 164 23.62 -9.43 -9.56
N LEU A 165 23.09 -9.04 -8.40
CA LEU A 165 23.43 -9.71 -7.14
C LEU A 165 22.85 -11.13 -7.15
N MET A 166 23.67 -12.14 -6.86
CA MET A 166 23.23 -13.52 -6.71
C MET A 166 22.84 -13.83 -5.27
N VAL A 167 21.61 -14.30 -5.05
CA VAL A 167 21.18 -14.82 -3.74
C VAL A 167 21.69 -16.26 -3.58
N ASN A 168 22.38 -16.54 -2.47
CA ASN A 168 23.20 -17.75 -2.31
C ASN A 168 22.71 -18.75 -1.24
N ASN A 169 21.57 -18.49 -0.61
CA ASN A 169 20.94 -19.35 0.41
C ASN A 169 20.15 -20.50 -0.22
N ILE A 170 20.79 -21.33 -1.06
CA ILE A 170 20.12 -22.40 -1.81
C ILE A 170 19.95 -23.64 -0.93
N GLN A 171 18.72 -24.09 -0.72
CA GLN A 171 18.35 -25.35 -0.10
C GLN A 171 18.25 -26.47 -1.15
N ARG A 172 18.28 -27.73 -0.70
CA ARG A 172 18.06 -28.88 -1.59
C ARG A 172 16.61 -28.88 -2.08
N ALA A 173 16.41 -29.11 -3.38
CA ALA A 173 15.08 -29.25 -3.94
C ALA A 173 14.33 -30.44 -3.32
N VAL A 174 13.07 -30.21 -2.96
CA VAL A 174 12.13 -31.24 -2.49
C VAL A 174 11.00 -31.31 -3.51
N GLN A 175 10.70 -32.52 -4.00
CA GLN A 175 9.65 -32.73 -4.98
C GLN A 175 8.29 -32.27 -4.43
N PRO A 176 7.55 -31.40 -5.14
CA PRO A 176 6.26 -30.93 -4.66
C PRO A 176 5.22 -32.05 -4.70
N THR A 177 4.31 -32.05 -3.73
CA THR A 177 3.20 -33.01 -3.69
C THR A 177 2.17 -32.69 -4.78
N ALA A 178 1.35 -33.68 -5.16
CA ALA A 178 0.26 -33.47 -6.11
C ALA A 178 -0.69 -32.34 -5.68
N GLU A 179 -0.95 -32.23 -4.38
CA GLU A 179 -1.74 -31.15 -3.80
C GLU A 179 -1.08 -29.78 -4.00
N GLN A 180 0.22 -29.65 -3.68
CA GLN A 180 0.97 -28.40 -3.86
C GLN A 180 1.01 -27.97 -5.34
N MET A 181 1.21 -28.92 -6.26
CA MET A 181 1.19 -28.66 -7.70
C MET A 181 -0.18 -28.14 -8.16
N ASN A 182 -1.26 -28.75 -7.65
CA ASN A 182 -2.62 -28.34 -7.97
C ASN A 182 -2.96 -26.95 -7.46
N VAL A 183 -2.60 -26.65 -6.19
CA VAL A 183 -2.76 -25.31 -5.61
C VAL A 183 -1.99 -24.28 -6.45
N CYS A 184 -0.72 -24.54 -6.76
CA CYS A 184 0.11 -23.64 -7.58
C CYS A 184 -0.53 -23.34 -8.94
N LEU A 185 -0.97 -24.39 -9.66
CA LEU A 185 -1.58 -24.22 -10.98
C LEU A 185 -2.91 -23.47 -10.91
N ARG A 186 -3.73 -23.74 -9.88
CA ARG A 186 -5.00 -23.07 -9.66
C ARG A 186 -4.80 -21.58 -9.38
N GLU A 187 -3.90 -21.23 -8.47
CA GLU A 187 -3.61 -19.82 -8.14
C GLU A 187 -3.02 -19.07 -9.33
N HIS A 188 -2.12 -19.71 -10.10
CA HIS A 188 -1.60 -19.12 -11.33
C HIS A 188 -2.72 -18.79 -12.33
N ARG A 189 -3.64 -19.73 -12.56
CA ARG A 189 -4.79 -19.53 -13.47
C ARG A 189 -5.77 -18.51 -12.93
N ARG A 190 -6.00 -18.46 -11.61
CA ARG A 190 -6.86 -17.45 -10.98
C ARG A 190 -6.39 -16.05 -11.34
N VAL A 191 -5.11 -15.74 -11.09
CA VAL A 191 -4.51 -14.43 -11.40
C VAL A 191 -4.56 -14.16 -12.90
N LEU A 192 -4.22 -15.16 -13.72
CA LEU A 192 -4.22 -15.01 -15.18
C LEU A 192 -5.63 -14.74 -15.74
N ASN A 193 -6.67 -15.36 -15.19
CA ASN A 193 -8.06 -15.10 -15.56
C ASN A 193 -8.52 -13.71 -15.08
N GLN A 194 -8.15 -13.28 -13.88
CA GLN A 194 -8.41 -11.92 -13.39
C GLN A 194 -7.81 -10.86 -14.33
N LEU A 195 -6.55 -11.06 -14.77
CA LEU A 195 -5.88 -10.16 -15.71
C LEU A 195 -6.53 -10.14 -17.10
N LYS A 196 -7.09 -11.27 -17.56
CA LYS A 196 -7.81 -11.36 -18.84
C LYS A 196 -9.23 -10.80 -18.80
N GLN A 197 -9.86 -10.76 -17.63
CA GLN A 197 -11.28 -10.48 -17.45
C GLN A 197 -11.50 -9.45 -16.34
N ALA A 198 -10.99 -8.23 -16.52
CA ALA A 198 -11.03 -7.13 -15.54
C ALA A 198 -12.41 -6.80 -14.91
N ASP A 199 -13.52 -7.39 -15.38
CA ASP A 199 -14.91 -7.16 -14.95
C ASP A 199 -15.66 -8.43 -14.44
N LEU A 200 -14.96 -9.52 -14.09
CA LEU A 200 -15.61 -10.71 -13.53
C LEU A 200 -15.11 -11.01 -12.13
N TYR A 201 -16.00 -10.82 -11.14
CA TYR A 201 -15.86 -11.38 -9.81
C TYR A 201 -15.90 -12.91 -9.94
N VAL A 202 -14.74 -13.56 -9.95
CA VAL A 202 -14.65 -15.01 -9.79
C VAL A 202 -14.85 -15.27 -8.30
N ALA A 203 -16.03 -15.80 -7.93
CA ALA A 203 -16.29 -16.19 -6.55
C ALA A 203 -15.27 -17.24 -6.08
N ASP A 204 -14.89 -17.20 -4.81
CA ASP A 204 -13.92 -18.11 -4.14
C ASP A 204 -14.36 -19.60 -4.11
N ALA A 205 -15.37 -20.01 -4.90
CA ALA A 205 -16.03 -21.30 -4.78
C ALA A 205 -15.41 -22.45 -5.58
N ASP A 206 -14.25 -22.26 -6.25
CA ASP A 206 -13.59 -23.32 -7.05
C ASP A 206 -12.47 -24.05 -6.26
N SER A 207 -12.76 -24.39 -5.00
CA SER A 207 -11.82 -25.03 -4.07
C SER A 207 -11.52 -26.52 -4.36
N GLU A 208 -12.16 -27.17 -5.35
CA GLU A 208 -12.11 -28.64 -5.49
C GLU A 208 -11.68 -29.18 -6.87
N VAL A 209 -11.17 -28.34 -7.79
CA VAL A 209 -10.66 -28.86 -9.07
C VAL A 209 -9.27 -29.46 -8.88
N ASN A 210 -9.20 -30.80 -8.92
CA ASN A 210 -7.95 -31.56 -8.94
C ASN A 210 -7.57 -31.87 -10.40
N TYR A 211 -6.51 -31.25 -10.89
CA TYR A 211 -5.93 -31.51 -12.20
C TYR A 211 -5.01 -32.74 -12.15
N SER A 212 -5.03 -33.53 -13.21
CA SER A 212 -3.99 -34.54 -13.45
C SER A 212 -2.70 -33.80 -13.83
N ILE A 213 -1.74 -33.75 -12.90
CA ILE A 213 -0.43 -33.13 -13.11
C ILE A 213 0.62 -34.22 -12.91
N ASP A 214 1.37 -34.51 -13.97
CA ASP A 214 2.40 -35.56 -13.94
C ASP A 214 3.78 -34.95 -14.22
N PHE A 215 4.81 -35.45 -13.53
CA PHE A 215 6.18 -35.04 -13.81
C PHE A 215 6.67 -35.60 -15.14
N ILE A 216 7.27 -34.74 -15.97
CA ILE A 216 7.99 -35.16 -17.18
C ILE A 216 9.41 -35.61 -16.80
N GLU A 217 10.04 -34.89 -15.87
CA GLU A 217 11.39 -35.15 -15.36
C GLU A 217 11.34 -35.25 -13.83
N GLN A 218 12.09 -36.19 -13.26
CA GLN A 218 12.13 -36.43 -11.81
C GLN A 218 13.11 -35.52 -11.06
N GLU A 219 14.02 -34.87 -11.77
CA GLU A 219 14.95 -33.90 -11.21
C GLU A 219 14.57 -32.48 -11.67
N PRO A 220 14.62 -31.49 -10.77
CA PRO A 220 14.33 -30.13 -11.15
C PRO A 220 15.53 -29.48 -11.83
N ILE A 221 15.24 -28.53 -12.72
CA ILE A 221 16.26 -27.69 -13.33
C ILE A 221 16.59 -26.55 -12.36
N ALA A 222 17.83 -26.48 -11.90
CA ALA A 222 18.31 -25.32 -11.15
C ALA A 222 18.39 -24.10 -12.08
N ALA A 223 17.81 -22.98 -11.65
CA ALA A 223 17.79 -21.75 -12.42
C ALA A 223 17.99 -20.50 -11.55
N PHE A 224 18.70 -19.51 -12.09
CA PHE A 224 18.66 -18.13 -11.61
C PHE A 224 17.75 -17.32 -12.52
N MET A 225 16.65 -16.82 -11.96
CA MET A 225 15.75 -15.93 -12.70
C MET A 225 16.10 -14.48 -12.38
N HIS A 226 16.18 -13.65 -13.41
CA HIS A 226 16.40 -12.22 -13.28
C HIS A 226 15.16 -11.55 -12.72
N THR A 227 15.30 -10.93 -11.55
CA THR A 227 14.29 -10.06 -10.94
C THR A 227 14.85 -8.64 -10.78
N ARG A 228 13.96 -7.66 -10.73
CA ARG A 228 14.26 -6.27 -10.42
C ARG A 228 13.83 -6.00 -8.99
N LEU A 229 14.72 -5.40 -8.21
CA LEU A 229 14.43 -4.84 -6.89
C LEU A 229 14.19 -3.35 -7.06
N PHE A 230 13.05 -2.85 -6.60
CA PHE A 230 12.63 -1.46 -6.78
C PHE A 230 11.78 -0.99 -5.59
N SER A 231 11.73 0.32 -5.37
CA SER A 231 10.82 0.98 -4.43
C SER A 231 9.68 1.61 -5.24
N THR A 232 8.42 1.34 -4.86
CA THR A 232 7.27 2.03 -5.46
C THR A 232 6.74 3.08 -4.49
N ILE A 233 6.29 4.19 -5.06
CA ILE A 233 5.80 5.37 -4.32
C ILE A 233 4.37 5.13 -3.76
N THR A 234 3.74 3.99 -4.05
CA THR A 234 2.30 3.77 -3.79
C THR A 234 1.96 2.40 -3.18
N GLY A 235 2.90 1.78 -2.47
CA GLY A 235 2.73 0.43 -1.91
C GLY A 235 2.59 0.37 -0.38
N GLU A 236 1.97 -0.69 0.14
CA GLU A 236 2.00 -1.05 1.58
C GLU A 236 3.42 -1.41 2.07
N ARG A 237 4.32 -1.79 1.14
CA ARG A 237 5.71 -2.15 1.42
C ARG A 237 6.65 -1.12 0.83
N SER A 238 7.78 -0.98 1.52
CA SER A 238 8.84 -0.04 1.19
C SER A 238 9.60 -0.41 -0.10
N TRP A 239 9.72 -1.70 -0.42
CA TRP A 239 10.41 -2.22 -1.60
C TRP A 239 9.75 -3.52 -2.09
N TYR A 240 10.01 -3.86 -3.35
CA TYR A 240 9.42 -5.02 -4.03
C TYR A 240 10.43 -5.71 -4.95
N LEU A 241 10.25 -7.01 -5.13
CA LEU A 241 10.84 -7.79 -6.22
C LEU A 241 9.84 -7.98 -7.35
N SER A 242 10.31 -7.83 -8.59
CA SER A 242 9.47 -8.07 -9.76
C SER A 242 9.06 -9.52 -9.86
N ASP A 243 7.86 -9.79 -10.40
CA ASP A 243 7.41 -11.16 -10.65
C ASP A 243 8.43 -11.91 -11.56
N PRO A 244 8.97 -13.05 -11.12
CA PRO A 244 9.92 -13.83 -11.90
C PRO A 244 9.32 -14.37 -13.21
N ALA A 245 8.02 -14.68 -13.23
CA ALA A 245 7.30 -15.10 -14.45
C ALA A 245 6.74 -13.92 -15.26
N GLY A 246 6.73 -12.72 -14.68
CA GLY A 246 6.24 -11.51 -15.35
C GLY A 246 4.73 -11.49 -15.59
N LEU A 247 3.95 -12.26 -14.81
CA LEU A 247 2.50 -12.26 -14.90
C LEU A 247 1.91 -11.00 -14.25
N THR A 248 2.44 -10.60 -13.10
CA THR A 248 2.12 -9.36 -12.39
C THR A 248 3.36 -8.47 -12.26
N GLU A 249 3.20 -7.26 -11.73
CA GLU A 249 4.33 -6.36 -11.47
C GLU A 249 5.26 -6.93 -10.37
N THR A 250 4.67 -7.44 -9.29
CA THR A 250 5.36 -8.10 -8.18
C THR A 250 4.63 -9.39 -7.76
N LEU A 251 5.32 -10.26 -7.02
CA LEU A 251 4.80 -11.50 -6.46
C LEU A 251 4.85 -11.44 -4.91
N PRO A 252 3.72 -11.31 -4.21
CA PRO A 252 3.68 -11.18 -2.74
C PRO A 252 4.45 -12.27 -2.00
N GLU A 253 4.28 -13.53 -2.41
CA GLU A 253 4.92 -14.70 -1.80
C GLU A 253 6.45 -14.62 -1.90
N LEU A 254 6.99 -14.10 -3.01
CA LEU A 254 8.42 -13.91 -3.17
C LEU A 254 8.93 -12.76 -2.28
N ASN A 255 8.15 -11.69 -2.12
CA ASN A 255 8.53 -10.59 -1.23
C ASN A 255 8.57 -11.04 0.25
N GLU A 256 7.62 -11.85 0.70
CA GLU A 256 7.63 -12.43 2.05
C GLU A 256 8.84 -13.33 2.30
N VAL A 257 9.23 -14.12 1.29
CA VAL A 257 10.46 -14.91 1.35
C VAL A 257 11.68 -13.99 1.43
N ALA A 258 11.72 -12.94 0.62
CA ALA A 258 12.83 -12.02 0.56
C ALA A 258 13.02 -11.22 1.87
N GLU A 259 11.94 -10.85 2.55
CA GLU A 259 11.99 -10.21 3.88
C GLU A 259 12.74 -11.09 4.89
N LYS A 260 12.49 -12.40 4.91
CA LYS A 260 13.20 -13.34 5.80
C LYS A 260 14.68 -13.49 5.45
N ILE A 261 15.03 -13.32 4.18
CA ILE A 261 16.42 -13.42 3.73
C ILE A 261 17.24 -12.20 4.14
N ILE A 262 16.64 -11.02 4.28
CA ILE A 262 17.33 -9.80 4.75
C ILE A 262 18.04 -10.05 6.07
N GLU A 263 17.43 -10.79 6.99
CA GLU A 263 18.00 -11.09 8.31
C GLU A 263 19.31 -11.90 8.23
N SER A 264 19.47 -12.72 7.18
CA SER A 264 20.61 -13.65 7.04
C SER A 264 21.58 -13.31 5.92
N ASN A 265 21.21 -12.43 4.97
CA ASN A 265 22.01 -12.11 3.79
C ASN A 265 22.33 -10.61 3.71
N LYS A 266 23.50 -10.25 4.24
CA LYS A 266 23.98 -8.85 4.29
C LYS A 266 24.06 -8.18 2.92
N ASN A 267 24.46 -8.91 1.87
CA ASN A 267 24.59 -8.35 0.52
C ASN A 267 23.21 -8.05 -0.08
N PHE A 268 22.21 -8.88 0.21
CA PHE A 268 20.83 -8.63 -0.21
C PHE A 268 20.22 -7.45 0.56
N ALA A 269 20.42 -7.40 1.87
CA ALA A 269 19.99 -6.27 2.70
C ALA A 269 20.60 -4.93 2.25
N SER A 270 21.89 -4.92 1.95
CA SER A 270 22.61 -3.79 1.32
C SER A 270 21.91 -3.31 0.04
N ARG A 271 21.54 -4.26 -0.83
CA ARG A 271 20.86 -3.94 -2.10
C ARG A 271 19.44 -3.41 -1.93
N VAL A 272 18.75 -3.83 -0.87
CA VAL A 272 17.46 -3.29 -0.46
C VAL A 272 17.63 -1.86 0.04
N ASN A 273 18.61 -1.60 0.91
CA ASN A 273 18.91 -0.26 1.41
C ASN A 273 19.22 0.74 0.27
N ASP A 274 20.03 0.31 -0.70
CA ASP A 274 20.31 1.04 -1.94
C ASP A 274 19.03 1.55 -2.64
N VAL A 275 18.06 0.65 -2.82
CA VAL A 275 16.79 0.92 -3.52
C VAL A 275 15.85 1.75 -2.67
N MET A 276 15.91 1.54 -1.36
CA MET A 276 15.22 2.34 -0.37
C MET A 276 15.79 3.75 -0.25
N GLY A 277 16.96 4.05 -0.83
CA GLY A 277 17.66 5.34 -0.63
C GLY A 277 18.23 5.50 0.79
N ILE A 278 18.42 4.39 1.52
CA ILE A 278 19.09 4.38 2.84
C ILE A 278 20.58 4.38 2.52
N ALA A 279 21.22 5.55 2.57
CA ALA A 279 22.61 5.72 2.19
C ALA A 279 23.53 4.75 2.97
N GLU A 280 24.23 3.88 2.26
CA GLU A 280 25.27 3.04 2.85
C GLU A 280 26.49 3.87 3.23
N LYS A 281 26.64 4.15 4.52
CA LYS A 281 27.94 4.33 5.17
C LYS A 281 28.00 3.40 6.37
N GLU A 282 28.65 2.25 6.23
CA GLU A 282 29.24 1.36 7.26
C GLU A 282 28.44 1.00 8.54
N HIS A 283 27.14 1.27 8.61
CA HIS A 283 26.42 1.32 9.89
C HIS A 283 25.06 0.63 9.88
N MET A 284 24.95 -0.63 9.41
CA MET A 284 23.69 -1.37 9.67
C MET A 284 23.51 -1.70 11.15
N THR A 285 24.60 -1.95 11.89
CA THR A 285 24.56 -2.03 13.36
C THR A 285 24.32 -0.64 13.94
N SER A 286 25.00 0.39 13.42
CA SER A 286 24.88 1.75 13.95
C SER A 286 23.55 2.44 13.64
N TYR A 287 22.79 2.12 12.58
CA TYR A 287 21.47 2.73 12.35
C TYR A 287 20.43 2.16 13.31
N GLN A 288 20.41 0.84 13.53
CA GLN A 288 19.53 0.25 14.55
C GLN A 288 19.92 0.72 15.96
N GLU A 289 21.22 0.77 16.26
CA GLU A 289 21.73 1.37 17.50
C GLU A 289 21.39 2.85 17.60
N GLN A 290 21.38 3.59 16.49
CA GLN A 290 21.07 5.01 16.44
C GLN A 290 19.57 5.26 16.58
N MET A 291 18.71 4.43 16.01
CA MET A 291 17.27 4.43 16.28
C MET A 291 17.01 4.10 17.75
N LEU A 292 17.74 3.14 18.32
CA LEU A 292 17.67 2.83 19.74
C LEU A 292 18.22 3.96 20.61
N GLN A 293 19.23 4.71 20.14
CA GLN A 293 19.73 5.90 20.80
C GLN A 293 18.71 7.03 20.74
N PHE A 294 18.04 7.25 19.61
CA PHE A 294 16.94 8.22 19.50
C PHE A 294 15.78 7.85 20.41
N GLU A 295 15.41 6.57 20.48
CA GLU A 295 14.42 6.06 21.44
C GLU A 295 14.82 6.38 22.88
N LYS A 296 16.08 6.08 23.26
CA LYS A 296 16.59 6.34 24.61
C LYS A 296 16.66 7.83 24.91
N GLN A 297 17.16 8.65 23.99
CA GLN A 297 17.27 10.11 24.14
C GLN A 297 15.89 10.76 24.20
N ALA A 298 14.94 10.35 23.35
CA ALA A 298 13.57 10.83 23.39
C ALA A 298 12.89 10.50 24.72
N LYS A 299 13.10 9.29 25.26
CA LYS A 299 12.61 8.92 26.60
C LYS A 299 13.24 9.77 27.69
N VAL A 300 14.56 9.99 27.65
CA VAL A 300 15.23 10.85 28.63
C VAL A 300 14.71 12.29 28.54
N GLU A 301 14.53 12.83 27.33
CA GLU A 301 13.99 14.16 27.11
C GLU A 301 12.55 14.28 27.60
N LEU A 302 11.69 13.28 27.33
CA LEU A 302 10.32 13.22 27.83
C LEU A 302 10.27 13.25 29.37
N LEU A 303 11.07 12.38 30.01
CA LEU A 303 11.10 12.25 31.47
C LEU A 303 11.70 13.49 32.17
N SER A 304 12.58 14.22 31.49
CA SER A 304 13.26 15.39 32.07
C SER A 304 12.52 16.70 31.82
N LYS A 305 12.00 16.92 30.62
CA LYS A 305 11.33 18.18 30.23
C LYS A 305 9.82 18.16 30.38
N TYR A 306 9.19 16.99 30.28
CA TYR A 306 7.73 16.86 30.27
C TYR A 306 7.25 15.80 31.28
N PRO A 307 7.70 15.80 32.55
CA PRO A 307 7.37 14.74 33.50
C PRO A 307 5.86 14.60 33.77
N TRP A 308 5.10 15.70 33.62
CA TRP A 308 3.65 15.74 33.85
C TRP A 308 2.84 14.86 32.89
N VAL A 309 3.35 14.57 31.69
CA VAL A 309 2.62 13.81 30.65
C VAL A 309 2.41 12.35 31.02
N GLN A 310 3.18 11.80 31.97
CA GLN A 310 3.05 10.41 32.43
C GLN A 310 1.64 10.09 32.96
N LYS A 311 0.92 11.10 33.48
CA LYS A 311 -0.47 10.96 33.93
C LYS A 311 -1.45 10.78 32.76
N TYR A 312 -1.07 11.16 31.55
CA TYR A 312 -1.92 11.27 30.37
C TYR A 312 -1.41 10.37 29.24
N SER A 313 -1.85 9.11 29.23
CA SER A 313 -1.31 8.07 28.33
C SER A 313 -1.33 8.41 26.84
N LEU A 314 -2.34 9.16 26.37
CA LEU A 314 -2.42 9.61 24.98
C LEU A 314 -1.39 10.71 24.67
N ILE A 315 -1.21 11.67 25.58
CA ILE A 315 -0.21 12.73 25.42
C ILE A 315 1.19 12.13 25.47
N ASP A 316 1.48 11.28 26.45
CA ASP A 316 2.76 10.56 26.60
C ASP A 316 3.16 9.82 25.32
N LYS A 317 2.23 9.02 24.77
CA LYS A 317 2.44 8.25 23.54
C LYS A 317 2.82 9.12 22.36
N HIS A 318 2.04 10.18 22.10
CA HIS A 318 2.24 11.04 20.94
C HIS A 318 3.45 11.96 21.10
N LEU A 319 3.71 12.44 22.32
CA LEU A 319 4.88 13.28 22.60
C LEU A 319 6.18 12.48 22.49
N LEU A 320 6.20 11.23 22.95
CA LEU A 320 7.33 10.34 22.72
C LEU A 320 7.55 10.09 21.22
N GLY A 321 6.47 9.87 20.45
CA GLY A 321 6.52 9.72 19.00
C GLY A 321 7.12 10.95 18.31
N MET A 322 6.62 12.14 18.67
CA MET A 322 7.12 13.43 18.20
C MET A 322 8.62 13.61 18.50
N LEU A 323 9.06 13.37 19.74
CA LEU A 323 10.46 13.51 20.14
C LEU A 323 11.38 12.54 19.39
N ARG A 324 10.93 11.31 19.12
CA ARG A 324 11.68 10.34 18.30
C ARG A 324 11.87 10.82 16.88
N LEU A 325 10.79 11.30 16.24
CA LEU A 325 10.82 11.79 14.87
C LEU A 325 11.63 13.09 14.76
N LYS A 326 11.56 13.97 15.76
CA LYS A 326 12.42 15.16 15.89
C LYS A 326 13.90 14.79 15.79
N LYS A 327 14.37 13.82 16.59
CA LYS A 327 15.78 13.40 16.55
C LYS A 327 16.19 12.85 15.19
N GLN A 328 15.32 12.10 14.52
CA GLN A 328 15.57 11.58 13.18
C GLN A 328 15.67 12.71 12.14
N VAL A 329 14.73 13.66 12.15
CA VAL A 329 14.71 14.82 11.26
C VAL A 329 15.92 15.73 11.50
N GLU A 330 16.32 15.95 12.75
CA GLU A 330 17.53 16.71 13.10
C GLU A 330 18.80 16.04 12.58
N PHE A 331 18.89 14.71 12.68
CA PHE A 331 20.05 13.93 12.24
C PHE A 331 20.18 13.87 10.71
N GLU A 332 19.08 13.70 9.98
CA GLU A 332 19.11 13.61 8.52
C GLU A 332 19.31 15.00 7.88
N SER A 333 20.38 15.15 7.07
CA SER A 333 20.63 16.41 6.36
C SER A 333 19.54 16.72 5.33
N ASN A 334 18.97 15.69 4.69
CA ASN A 334 17.86 15.81 3.74
C ASN A 334 16.80 14.75 4.06
N PRO A 335 15.92 15.01 5.05
CA PRO A 335 14.89 14.07 5.49
C PRO A 335 13.91 13.73 4.37
N ARG A 336 13.45 12.49 4.34
CA ARG A 336 12.41 12.06 3.39
C ARG A 336 11.07 12.70 3.73
N PHE A 337 10.20 12.81 2.73
CA PHE A 337 8.86 13.35 2.90
C PHE A 337 8.05 12.60 3.97
N GLU A 338 8.14 11.27 4.03
CA GLU A 338 7.38 10.45 4.99
C GLU A 338 7.81 10.73 6.44
N LEU A 339 9.09 11.02 6.63
CA LEU A 339 9.62 11.38 7.95
C LEU A 339 9.13 12.78 8.37
N LEU A 340 9.09 13.73 7.43
CA LEU A 340 8.54 15.07 7.65
C LEU A 340 7.02 15.06 7.89
N ASP A 341 6.26 14.29 7.10
CA ASP A 341 4.81 14.10 7.26
C ASP A 341 4.47 13.37 8.56
N GLY A 342 5.29 12.38 8.94
CA GLY A 342 5.20 11.69 10.21
C GLY A 342 5.38 12.64 11.39
N LEU A 343 6.42 13.50 11.35
CA LEU A 343 6.65 14.50 12.40
C LEU A 343 5.48 15.49 12.46
N LEU A 344 5.05 16.04 11.32
CA LEU A 344 3.92 16.97 11.24
C LEU A 344 2.61 16.35 11.80
N SER A 345 2.39 15.07 11.51
CA SER A 345 1.25 14.31 12.02
C SER A 345 1.32 14.10 13.54
N GLU A 346 2.48 13.79 14.09
CA GLU A 346 2.64 13.64 15.55
C GLU A 346 2.54 14.99 16.28
N LEU A 347 3.03 16.09 15.71
CA LEU A 347 2.82 17.46 16.25
C LEU A 347 1.32 17.74 16.45
N GLN A 348 0.51 17.48 15.42
CA GLN A 348 -0.93 17.64 15.50
C GLN A 348 -1.55 16.69 16.55
N ARG A 349 -1.13 15.42 16.57
CA ARG A 349 -1.68 14.43 17.51
C ARG A 349 -1.39 14.74 18.97
N VAL A 350 -0.24 15.31 19.29
CA VAL A 350 0.09 15.79 20.64
C VAL A 350 -0.93 16.85 21.09
N LEU A 351 -1.19 17.85 20.23
CA LEU A 351 -2.17 18.90 20.52
C LEU A 351 -3.60 18.34 20.60
N GLU A 352 -3.97 17.42 19.71
CA GLU A 352 -5.29 16.76 19.76
C GLU A 352 -5.46 15.94 21.05
N ALA A 353 -4.41 15.25 21.51
CA ALA A 353 -4.43 14.52 22.76
C ALA A 353 -4.60 15.46 23.95
N TRP A 354 -3.84 16.57 23.98
CA TRP A 354 -3.97 17.58 25.02
C TRP A 354 -5.38 18.21 25.04
N LEU A 355 -5.92 18.56 23.87
CA LEU A 355 -7.28 19.10 23.75
C LEU A 355 -8.33 18.11 24.26
N LYS A 356 -8.15 16.80 24.05
CA LYS A 356 -9.08 15.80 24.58
C LYS A 356 -9.04 15.74 26.11
N GLU A 357 -7.87 15.83 26.71
CA GLU A 357 -7.76 15.89 28.18
C GLU A 357 -8.37 17.20 28.71
N ALA A 358 -8.12 18.34 28.07
CA ALA A 358 -8.70 19.63 28.48
C ALA A 358 -10.22 19.70 28.27
N ILE A 359 -10.73 19.10 27.20
CA ILE A 359 -12.16 19.09 26.87
C ILE A 359 -12.91 18.08 27.72
N GLU A 360 -12.36 16.92 28.08
CA GLU A 360 -13.10 15.79 28.66
C GLU A 360 -14.38 15.43 27.86
N PRO A 361 -14.26 14.81 26.67
CA PRO A 361 -15.41 14.49 25.83
C PRO A 361 -16.40 13.54 26.50
N LYS A 362 -17.67 13.93 26.53
CA LYS A 362 -18.76 13.14 27.12
C LYS A 362 -20.10 13.50 26.49
N LYS A 363 -21.03 12.55 26.50
CA LYS A 363 -22.38 12.72 25.93
C LYS A 363 -23.21 13.83 26.58
N THR A 364 -22.83 14.28 27.78
CA THR A 364 -23.50 15.37 28.49
C THR A 364 -22.98 16.76 28.12
N ASN A 365 -21.93 16.87 27.30
CA ASN A 365 -21.47 18.15 26.77
C ASN A 365 -22.49 18.67 25.75
N ILE A 366 -23.06 19.85 26.02
CA ILE A 366 -24.15 20.48 25.23
C ILE A 366 -23.72 21.81 24.62
N GLU A 367 -22.47 22.23 24.78
CA GLU A 367 -22.01 23.56 24.37
C GLU A 367 -22.08 23.77 22.85
N TRP A 368 -22.09 22.68 22.07
CA TRP A 368 -22.35 22.71 20.62
C TRP A 368 -23.78 23.14 20.26
N GLU A 369 -24.73 23.12 21.20
CA GLU A 369 -26.13 23.52 20.98
C GLU A 369 -26.28 25.01 20.64
N VAL A 370 -25.25 25.83 20.92
CA VAL A 370 -25.18 27.23 20.46
C VAL A 370 -25.34 27.38 18.95
N PHE A 371 -25.05 26.32 18.18
CA PHE A 371 -25.22 26.29 16.74
C PHE A 371 -26.53 25.65 16.28
N VAL A 372 -27.42 25.25 17.17
CA VAL A 372 -28.72 24.65 16.80
C VAL A 372 -29.72 25.77 16.55
N VAL A 373 -30.32 25.75 15.36
CA VAL A 373 -31.37 26.71 14.97
C VAL A 373 -32.75 26.15 15.27
N GLU A 374 -32.94 24.86 15.00
CA GLU A 374 -34.19 24.16 15.26
C GLU A 374 -33.94 22.68 15.58
N TRP A 375 -34.89 22.05 16.27
CA TRP A 375 -34.87 20.62 16.57
C TRP A 375 -35.91 19.90 15.71
N ASP A 376 -35.47 18.86 15.00
CA ASP A 376 -36.34 17.93 14.28
C ASP A 376 -36.44 16.62 15.07
N GLY A 377 -37.31 16.62 16.09
CA GLY A 377 -37.31 15.58 17.12
C GLY A 377 -35.98 15.54 17.88
N SER A 378 -35.30 14.39 17.88
CA SER A 378 -33.97 14.22 18.49
C SER A 378 -32.81 14.66 17.59
N TRP A 379 -33.09 15.14 16.38
CA TRP A 379 -32.06 15.54 15.41
C TRP A 379 -31.90 17.06 15.37
N PRO A 380 -30.73 17.61 15.75
CA PRO A 380 -30.47 19.04 15.69
C PRO A 380 -30.24 19.48 14.24
N LYS A 381 -30.89 20.58 13.84
CA LYS A 381 -30.56 21.29 12.60
C LYS A 381 -29.67 22.49 12.92
N PHE A 382 -28.51 22.50 12.27
CA PHE A 382 -27.43 23.41 12.60
C PHE A 382 -27.42 24.69 11.77
N GLN A 383 -26.86 25.75 12.35
CA GLN A 383 -26.63 27.04 11.73
C GLN A 383 -25.73 26.91 10.51
N ILE A 384 -26.24 27.31 9.34
CA ILE A 384 -25.53 27.21 8.06
C ILE A 384 -24.72 28.49 7.77
N ASP A 385 -25.13 29.64 8.31
CA ASP A 385 -24.43 30.91 8.08
C ASP A 385 -23.07 30.94 8.80
N LYS A 386 -22.01 31.01 7.99
CA LYS A 386 -20.61 31.10 8.45
C LYS A 386 -20.37 32.36 9.28
N ARG A 387 -21.03 33.49 8.98
CA ARG A 387 -20.84 34.75 9.71
C ARG A 387 -21.33 34.64 11.15
N ILE A 388 -22.44 33.95 11.36
CA ILE A 388 -22.97 33.68 12.71
C ILE A 388 -22.01 32.77 13.47
N ARG A 389 -21.48 31.73 12.82
CA ARG A 389 -20.49 30.84 13.45
C ARG A 389 -19.17 31.54 13.78
N GLU A 390 -18.67 32.38 12.88
CA GLU A 390 -17.49 33.23 13.09
C GLU A 390 -17.68 34.13 14.33
N GLN A 391 -18.82 34.80 14.44
CA GLN A 391 -19.13 35.66 15.59
C GLN A 391 -19.16 34.93 16.93
N VAL A 392 -19.56 33.65 16.96
CA VAL A 392 -19.55 32.85 18.19
C VAL A 392 -18.11 32.67 18.69
N PHE A 393 -17.17 32.34 17.82
CA PHE A 393 -15.76 32.16 18.20
C PHE A 393 -15.07 33.50 18.48
N TYR A 394 -15.36 34.53 17.69
CA TYR A 394 -14.73 35.85 17.82
C TYR A 394 -15.05 36.57 19.15
N ARG A 395 -16.07 36.11 19.88
CA ARG A 395 -16.41 36.65 21.22
C ARG A 395 -15.45 36.22 22.32
N VAL A 396 -14.66 35.17 22.11
CA VAL A 396 -13.69 34.70 23.10
C VAL A 396 -12.44 35.59 23.03
N ASN A 397 -12.00 36.13 24.17
CA ASN A 397 -10.88 37.06 24.17
C ASN A 397 -9.58 36.39 23.67
N GLY A 398 -8.86 37.08 22.79
CA GLY A 398 -7.63 36.58 22.18
C GLY A 398 -7.84 35.71 20.93
N VAL A 399 -9.07 35.45 20.50
CA VAL A 399 -9.33 34.84 19.17
C VAL A 399 -9.21 35.90 18.08
N SER A 400 -8.25 35.73 17.17
CA SER A 400 -8.10 36.60 16.01
C SER A 400 -9.26 36.45 15.02
N LYS A 401 -9.50 37.49 14.21
CA LYS A 401 -10.54 37.44 13.17
C LYS A 401 -10.27 36.30 12.18
N ASP A 402 -9.01 36.10 11.80
CA ASP A 402 -8.62 35.04 10.87
C ASP A 402 -8.85 33.64 11.46
N VAL A 403 -8.52 33.42 12.74
CA VAL A 403 -8.81 32.17 13.44
C VAL A 403 -10.31 31.92 13.50
N SER A 404 -11.11 32.92 13.88
CA SER A 404 -12.58 32.80 13.95
C SER A 404 -13.19 32.45 12.59
N TYR A 405 -12.71 33.07 11.51
CA TYR A 405 -13.11 32.76 10.14
C TYR A 405 -12.74 31.32 9.75
N GLN A 406 -11.50 30.88 10.04
CA GLN A 406 -11.05 29.52 9.76
C GLN A 406 -11.86 28.47 10.52
N LEU A 407 -12.19 28.73 11.79
CA LEU A 407 -13.02 27.82 12.60
C LEU A 407 -14.48 27.81 12.16
N SER A 408 -15.01 28.90 11.61
CA SER A 408 -16.37 28.94 11.03
C SER A 408 -16.58 27.96 9.88
N THR A 409 -15.50 27.47 9.25
CA THR A 409 -15.55 26.46 8.18
C THR A 409 -15.81 25.04 8.71
N VAL A 410 -15.59 24.80 9.99
CA VAL A 410 -15.85 23.51 10.64
C VAL A 410 -17.36 23.30 10.77
N GLN A 411 -17.82 22.11 10.40
CA GLN A 411 -19.24 21.76 10.51
C GLN A 411 -19.64 21.62 11.99
N PRO A 412 -20.78 22.20 12.43
CA PRO A 412 -21.26 22.07 13.82
C PRO A 412 -21.45 20.62 14.28
N SER A 413 -21.80 19.71 13.37
CA SER A 413 -21.86 18.27 13.65
C SER A 413 -20.50 17.68 14.03
N ALA A 414 -19.41 18.16 13.43
CA ALA A 414 -18.05 17.77 13.80
C ALA A 414 -17.68 18.33 15.18
N ILE A 415 -18.08 19.56 15.50
CA ILE A 415 -17.86 20.16 16.83
C ILE A 415 -18.62 19.36 17.90
N ARG A 416 -19.87 18.98 17.63
CA ARG A 416 -20.64 18.06 18.48
C ARG A 416 -19.89 16.75 18.68
N SER A 417 -19.38 16.12 17.62
CA SER A 417 -18.62 14.87 17.72
C SER A 417 -17.32 15.03 18.52
N ALA A 418 -16.63 16.16 18.38
CA ALA A 418 -15.44 16.49 19.16
C ALA A 418 -15.76 16.57 20.66
N LEU A 419 -16.82 17.30 21.03
CA LEU A 419 -17.26 17.44 22.42
C LEU A 419 -17.86 16.15 23.00
N THR A 420 -18.46 15.30 22.16
CA THR A 420 -19.16 14.08 22.62
C THR A 420 -18.21 12.89 22.73
N TYR A 421 -17.34 12.70 21.73
CA TYR A 421 -16.54 11.49 21.54
C TYR A 421 -15.03 11.74 21.46
N GLY A 422 -14.58 12.98 21.23
CA GLY A 422 -13.15 13.30 21.08
C GLY A 422 -12.49 12.69 19.83
N ASN A 423 -13.26 12.19 18.87
CA ASN A 423 -12.75 11.44 17.72
C ASN A 423 -12.57 12.29 16.44
N GLN A 424 -12.33 13.59 16.62
CA GLN A 424 -12.21 14.55 15.51
C GLN A 424 -10.80 15.09 15.40
N SER A 425 -10.52 15.74 14.27
CA SER A 425 -9.24 16.41 14.03
C SER A 425 -9.10 17.70 14.83
N LEU A 426 -7.90 18.27 14.78
CA LEU A 426 -7.47 19.45 15.52
C LEU A 426 -8.45 20.63 15.47
N LYS A 427 -8.91 21.06 14.28
CA LYS A 427 -9.81 22.23 14.17
C LYS A 427 -11.15 22.04 14.91
N PRO A 428 -11.90 20.93 14.72
CA PRO A 428 -13.07 20.63 15.54
C PRO A 428 -12.81 20.57 17.05
N LEU A 429 -11.65 20.05 17.48
CA LEU A 429 -11.30 20.01 18.91
C LEU A 429 -11.03 21.42 19.46
N VAL A 430 -10.29 22.27 18.73
CA VAL A 430 -10.08 23.68 19.10
C VAL A 430 -11.42 24.42 19.20
N ALA A 431 -12.31 24.23 18.21
CA ALA A 431 -13.65 24.82 18.24
C ALA A 431 -14.46 24.31 19.45
N GLY A 432 -14.37 23.02 19.77
CA GLY A 432 -15.00 22.45 20.96
C GLY A 432 -14.46 23.06 22.27
N MET A 433 -13.14 23.20 22.38
CA MET A 433 -12.50 23.81 23.57
C MET A 433 -12.94 25.26 23.77
N LEU A 434 -13.00 26.06 22.69
CA LEU A 434 -13.47 27.45 22.74
C LEU A 434 -14.91 27.57 23.25
N LEU A 435 -15.77 26.60 22.92
CA LEU A 435 -17.15 26.59 23.42
C LEU A 435 -17.25 26.10 24.86
N LYS A 436 -16.49 25.05 25.20
CA LYS A 436 -16.60 24.39 26.49
C LYS A 436 -15.88 25.12 27.62
N ASN A 437 -14.65 25.56 27.36
CA ASN A 437 -13.77 26.17 28.35
C ASN A 437 -13.19 27.48 27.81
N PRO A 438 -14.02 28.50 27.49
CA PRO A 438 -13.53 29.77 26.95
C PRO A 438 -12.54 30.46 27.89
N GLU A 439 -12.77 30.42 29.20
CA GLU A 439 -11.87 31.01 30.21
C GLU A 439 -10.46 30.38 30.15
N MET A 440 -10.35 29.07 30.00
CA MET A 440 -9.05 28.40 29.85
C MET A 440 -8.32 28.87 28.60
N VAL A 441 -9.04 29.06 27.49
CA VAL A 441 -8.46 29.60 26.25
C VAL A 441 -8.00 31.05 26.45
N GLU A 442 -8.76 31.88 27.16
CA GLU A 442 -8.39 33.26 27.46
C GLU A 442 -7.11 33.34 28.31
N VAL A 443 -6.94 32.45 29.30
CA VAL A 443 -5.71 32.38 30.09
C VAL A 443 -4.54 31.92 29.22
N ILE A 444 -4.69 30.90 28.37
CA ILE A 444 -3.63 30.49 27.43
C ILE A 444 -3.27 31.64 26.50
N ASN A 445 -4.27 32.36 25.95
CA ASN A 445 -4.06 33.54 25.12
C ASN A 445 -3.30 34.64 25.86
N SER A 446 -3.49 34.81 27.18
CA SER A 446 -2.73 35.81 27.94
C SER A 446 -1.24 35.47 28.06
N GLN A 447 -0.89 34.18 28.08
CA GLN A 447 0.48 33.71 28.24
C GLN A 447 1.18 33.52 26.88
N TYR A 448 0.45 33.05 25.87
CA TYR A 448 0.96 32.84 24.51
C TYR A 448 -0.05 33.27 23.45
N PRO A 449 -0.19 34.59 23.20
CA PRO A 449 -1.29 35.17 22.42
C PRO A 449 -1.46 34.63 20.99
N THR A 450 -0.38 34.14 20.38
CA THR A 450 -0.36 33.68 18.99
C THR A 450 -0.59 32.19 18.83
N TRP A 451 -0.86 31.44 19.91
CA TRP A 451 -0.95 29.98 19.84
C TRP A 451 -2.01 29.46 18.85
N LEU A 452 -3.17 30.12 18.79
CA LEU A 452 -4.21 29.79 17.81
C LEU A 452 -3.77 30.08 16.38
N ASP A 453 -3.05 31.18 16.16
CA ASP A 453 -2.49 31.55 14.86
C ASP A 453 -1.35 30.61 14.44
N LEU A 454 -0.83 29.77 15.33
CA LEU A 454 0.17 28.72 15.05
C LEU A 454 -0.47 27.35 14.80
N ILE A 455 -1.46 26.95 15.61
CA ILE A 455 -2.16 25.67 15.48
C ILE A 455 -2.98 25.58 14.19
N ILE A 456 -3.63 26.67 13.79
CA ILE A 456 -4.52 26.65 12.62
C ILE A 456 -3.72 26.42 11.31
N PRO A 457 -2.58 27.09 11.07
CA PRO A 457 -1.65 26.74 9.98
C PRO A 457 -1.15 25.30 10.04
N LEU A 458 -0.75 24.79 11.20
CA LEU A 458 -0.34 23.38 11.35
C LEU A 458 -1.42 22.42 10.83
N ALA A 459 -2.68 22.63 11.23
CA ALA A 459 -3.80 21.82 10.76
C ALA A 459 -4.06 21.98 9.24
N ASN A 460 -3.83 23.17 8.69
CA ASN A 460 -3.98 23.44 7.25
C ASN A 460 -2.89 22.76 6.44
N ASP A 461 -1.64 22.90 6.86
CA ASP A 461 -0.48 22.30 6.20
C ASP A 461 -0.61 20.79 6.20
N ARG A 462 -0.94 20.17 7.36
CA ARG A 462 -1.20 18.74 7.42
C ARG A 462 -2.27 18.29 6.42
N ASN A 463 -3.40 18.99 6.33
CA ASN A 463 -4.46 18.61 5.40
C ASN A 463 -4.08 18.82 3.92
N LYS A 464 -3.27 19.84 3.63
CA LYS A 464 -2.80 20.17 2.28
C LYS A 464 -1.76 19.18 1.78
N PHE A 465 -0.87 18.72 2.66
CA PHE A 465 0.23 17.83 2.32
C PHE A 465 -0.12 16.34 2.48
N ALA A 466 -1.11 15.98 3.30
CA ALA A 466 -1.61 14.60 3.42
C ALA A 466 -2.67 14.22 2.35
N SER A 467 -3.17 15.16 1.56
CA SER A 467 -4.18 14.94 0.52
C SER A 467 -3.55 14.32 -0.74
N HIS A 468 -3.86 13.05 -1.01
CA HIS A 468 -3.44 12.30 -2.20
C HIS A 468 -3.60 13.11 -3.50
N ALA A 469 -2.52 13.17 -4.30
CA ALA A 469 -2.39 13.76 -5.64
C ALA A 469 -1.78 15.18 -5.78
N GLY A 470 -1.46 15.89 -4.69
CA GLY A 470 -0.72 17.15 -4.78
C GLY A 470 0.79 16.96 -4.74
N GLY A 471 1.52 17.11 -5.86
CA GLY A 471 2.98 16.96 -5.92
C GLY A 471 3.82 18.02 -5.18
N LYS A 472 3.31 18.57 -4.06
CA LYS A 472 4.03 19.52 -3.20
C LYS A 472 4.38 18.83 -1.89
N SER A 473 5.66 18.77 -1.56
CA SER A 473 6.17 18.33 -0.25
C SER A 473 6.40 19.53 0.67
N ILE A 474 6.18 19.36 1.98
CA ILE A 474 6.58 20.35 2.99
C ILE A 474 8.10 20.30 3.17
N SER A 475 8.74 21.45 3.36
CA SER A 475 10.19 21.54 3.61
C SER A 475 10.54 21.19 5.05
N LYS A 476 11.79 20.78 5.29
CA LYS A 476 12.31 20.54 6.64
C LYS A 476 12.18 21.79 7.51
N GLU A 477 12.49 22.95 6.95
CA GLU A 477 12.46 24.24 7.64
C GLU A 477 11.06 24.54 8.18
N ASN A 478 10.02 24.37 7.35
CA ASN A 478 8.64 24.64 7.75
C ASN A 478 8.16 23.65 8.84
N VAL A 479 8.52 22.38 8.76
CA VAL A 479 8.17 21.40 9.80
C VAL A 479 8.88 21.73 11.12
N MET A 480 10.13 22.15 11.06
CA MET A 480 10.90 22.54 12.26
C MET A 480 10.36 23.84 12.90
N GLU A 481 9.82 24.77 12.11
CA GLU A 481 9.13 25.96 12.60
C GLU A 481 7.84 25.59 13.36
N HIS A 482 7.03 24.68 12.80
CA HIS A 482 5.87 24.12 13.50
C HIS A 482 6.26 23.39 14.78
N LEU A 483 7.34 22.59 14.75
CA LEU A 483 7.86 21.90 15.93
C LEU A 483 8.28 22.88 17.03
N SER A 484 9.01 23.95 16.70
CA SER A 484 9.43 24.96 17.67
C SER A 484 8.21 25.62 18.34
N SER A 485 7.19 25.93 17.54
CA SER A 485 5.94 26.52 18.00
C SER A 485 5.19 25.59 18.96
N VAL A 486 5.16 24.28 18.66
CA VAL A 486 4.53 23.27 19.53
C VAL A 486 5.34 23.05 20.80
N ASP A 487 6.68 23.01 20.73
CA ASP A 487 7.54 22.87 21.90
C ASP A 487 7.34 24.03 22.89
N GLU A 488 7.25 25.27 22.40
CA GLU A 488 6.93 26.46 23.22
C GLU A 488 5.52 26.39 23.82
N LEU A 489 4.53 26.02 23.00
CA LEU A 489 3.16 25.90 23.46
C LEU A 489 3.03 24.82 24.56
N LEU A 490 3.71 23.69 24.44
CA LEU A 490 3.65 22.62 25.45
C LEU A 490 4.10 23.07 26.84
N ILE A 491 5.04 24.03 26.92
CA ILE A 491 5.48 24.61 28.19
C ILE A 491 4.33 25.39 28.85
N VAL A 492 3.57 26.15 28.06
CA VAL A 492 2.40 26.91 28.52
C VAL A 492 1.28 25.95 28.93
N LEU A 493 1.04 24.93 28.11
CA LEU A 493 -0.01 23.94 28.32
C LEU A 493 0.23 23.03 29.55
N GLU A 494 1.48 22.89 29.98
CA GLU A 494 1.85 22.19 31.22
C GLU A 494 1.19 22.82 32.44
N GLU A 495 1.04 24.15 32.51
CA GLU A 495 0.48 24.80 33.71
C GLU A 495 -0.97 24.37 34.00
N PHE A 496 -1.70 23.96 32.96
CA PHE A 496 -3.12 23.62 33.04
C PHE A 496 -3.40 22.15 33.35
N LEU A 497 -2.54 21.23 32.90
CA LEU A 497 -2.68 19.79 33.14
C LEU A 497 -1.63 19.24 34.13
N GLY A 498 -0.44 19.83 34.20
CA GLY A 498 0.67 19.38 35.04
C GLY A 498 0.59 19.80 36.50
N SER A 499 -0.09 20.90 36.80
CA SER A 499 -0.22 21.48 38.15
C SER A 499 -1.32 20.84 39.02
N LYS A 500 -1.95 19.74 38.58
CA LYS A 500 -3.01 19.02 39.32
C LYS A 500 -2.53 17.70 39.93
#